data_AF-A0A955NSX9-F1
#
_entry.id   AF-A0A955NSX9-F1
#
_cell.length_a   1.000
_cell.length_b   1.000
_cell.length_c   1.000
_cell.angle_alpha   90.00
_cell.angle_beta   90.00
_cell.angle_gamma   90.00
#
_symmetry.space_group_name_H-M   'P 1'
#
loop_
_entity.id
_entity.type
_entity.pdbx_description
1 polymer ?
#
loop_
_entity_poly.entity_id
_entity_poly.type
_entity_poly.pdbx_seq_one_letter_code
_entity_poly.pdbx_strand_id
1 'polypeptide(L)'
;LVGLYLVYEAIFRFFEQKPIEGWIVIWVAGIALVIDLITAFLTYSMSKGSLNVKAAFIHNVSDAMASAGVILAGTLIVLYDFYLADLIVTLVISGYILWQGFSMISQSIRILMESAPEDLDLETLTRSISEIADVQGIHHVHVWALDESHRALEAHIVIDETDLESLEEIKKRIKDFLMREHNIHHSTLEFEPTADRGNHQCPDEWVGCGTGALSEIDAQH
;
A
#
# COMPACT_ATOMS: atom_id res chain seq x y z
N LEU A 1 8.95 17.80 -11.87
CA LEU A 1 9.70 19.03 -12.22
C LEU A 1 11.13 18.73 -12.64
N VAL A 2 11.93 18.06 -11.81
CA VAL A 2 13.33 17.70 -12.15
C VAL A 2 13.44 16.87 -13.43
N GLY A 3 12.62 15.83 -13.62
CA GLY A 3 12.64 15.03 -14.87
C GLY A 3 12.34 15.86 -16.13
N LEU A 4 11.30 16.70 -16.09
CA LEU A 4 10.98 17.59 -17.23
C LEU A 4 12.13 18.55 -17.56
N TYR A 5 12.82 19.07 -16.53
CA TYR A 5 14.02 19.89 -16.71
C TYR A 5 15.16 19.10 -17.36
N LEU A 6 15.39 17.84 -16.95
CA LEU A 6 16.39 16.97 -17.57
C LEU A 6 16.08 16.65 -19.04
N VAL A 7 14.80 16.42 -19.39
CA VAL A 7 14.39 16.24 -20.80
C VAL A 7 14.68 17.50 -21.61
N TYR A 8 14.29 18.66 -21.10
CA TYR A 8 14.52 19.94 -21.75
C TYR A 8 16.02 20.20 -21.96
N GLU A 9 16.82 20.01 -20.92
CA GLU A 9 18.27 20.19 -20.94
C GLU A 9 18.94 19.22 -21.92
N ALA A 10 18.50 17.96 -21.98
CA ALA A 10 19.02 16.96 -22.92
C ALA A 10 18.80 17.37 -24.39
N ILE A 11 17.58 17.82 -24.71
CA ILE A 11 17.23 18.29 -26.06
C ILE A 11 18.05 19.52 -26.41
N PHE A 12 18.13 20.50 -25.51
CA PHE A 12 18.88 21.74 -25.73
C PHE A 12 20.38 21.49 -25.90
N ARG A 13 20.98 20.61 -25.09
CA ARG A 13 22.39 20.22 -25.16
C ARG A 13 22.76 19.52 -26.46
N PHE A 14 21.86 18.69 -26.99
CA PHE A 14 22.06 18.05 -28.29
C PHE A 14 22.25 19.07 -29.42
N PHE A 15 21.52 20.19 -29.37
CA PHE A 15 21.68 21.27 -30.35
C PHE A 15 22.91 22.16 -30.11
N GLU A 16 23.36 22.32 -28.86
CA GLU A 16 24.52 23.16 -28.52
C GLU A 16 25.89 22.44 -28.59
N GLN A 17 25.93 21.12 -28.84
CA GLN A 17 27.16 20.30 -28.88
C GLN A 17 28.14 20.59 -27.72
N LYS A 18 27.62 20.75 -26.50
CA LYS A 18 28.49 20.92 -25.32
C LYS A 18 29.16 19.59 -24.99
N PRO A 19 30.50 19.52 -24.93
CA PRO A 19 31.19 18.31 -24.49
C PRO A 19 30.88 18.06 -23.01
N ILE A 20 30.68 16.79 -22.67
CA ILE A 20 30.30 16.36 -21.33
C ILE A 20 31.49 15.64 -20.71
N GLU A 21 31.74 15.95 -19.45
CA GLU A 21 32.71 15.20 -18.66
C GLU A 21 32.14 13.84 -18.28
N GLY A 22 32.23 12.87 -19.20
CA GLY A 22 31.77 11.49 -18.97
C GLY A 22 32.37 10.86 -17.71
N TRP A 23 33.55 11.30 -17.28
CA TRP A 23 34.16 10.93 -16.00
C TRP A 23 33.33 11.30 -14.77
N ILE A 24 32.67 12.46 -14.75
CA ILE A 24 31.81 12.87 -13.63
C ILE A 24 30.61 11.93 -13.54
N VAL A 25 29.98 11.61 -14.68
CA VAL A 25 28.80 10.74 -14.73
C VAL A 25 29.14 9.34 -14.20
N ILE A 26 30.30 8.79 -14.60
CA ILE A 26 30.78 7.49 -14.12
C ILE A 26 31.00 7.50 -12.60
N TRP A 27 31.65 8.55 -12.06
CA TRP A 27 31.91 8.64 -10.62
C TRP A 27 30.64 8.76 -9.80
N VAL A 28 29.72 9.63 -10.21
CA VAL A 28 28.42 9.83 -9.51
C VAL A 28 27.61 8.53 -9.55
N ALA A 29 27.50 7.88 -10.71
CA ALA A 29 26.80 6.60 -10.84
C ALA A 29 27.49 5.47 -10.05
N GLY A 30 28.82 5.50 -9.96
CA GLY A 30 29.60 4.57 -9.13
C GLY A 30 29.29 4.70 -7.64
N ILE A 31 29.21 5.94 -7.14
CA ILE A 31 28.82 6.19 -5.74
C ILE A 31 27.39 5.73 -5.48
N ALA A 32 26.46 6.04 -6.38
CA ALA A 32 25.07 5.58 -6.29
C ALA A 32 25.00 4.05 -6.23
N LEU A 33 25.68 3.36 -7.15
CA LEU A 33 25.74 1.90 -7.18
C LEU A 33 26.26 1.31 -5.86
N VAL A 34 27.31 1.90 -5.27
CA VAL A 34 27.85 1.43 -3.99
C VAL A 34 26.82 1.59 -2.86
N ILE A 35 26.11 2.72 -2.81
CA ILE A 35 25.06 2.97 -1.83
C ILE A 35 23.93 1.95 -1.99
N ASP A 36 23.42 1.76 -3.22
CA ASP A 36 22.32 0.84 -3.52
C ASP A 36 22.68 -0.62 -3.17
N LEU A 37 23.93 -1.03 -3.42
CA LEU A 37 24.40 -2.36 -3.05
C LEU A 37 24.51 -2.55 -1.54
N ILE A 38 24.97 -1.53 -0.81
CA ILE A 38 25.05 -1.57 0.65
C ILE A 38 23.65 -1.65 1.25
N THR A 39 22.71 -0.81 0.80
CA THR A 39 21.33 -0.81 1.30
C THR A 39 20.61 -2.11 0.95
N ALA A 40 20.78 -2.63 -0.26
CA ALA A 40 20.26 -3.93 -0.68
C ALA A 40 20.83 -5.07 0.19
N PHE A 41 22.13 -5.06 0.47
CA PHE A 41 22.76 -6.08 1.31
C PHE A 41 22.23 -6.06 2.75
N LEU A 42 22.09 -4.87 3.34
CA LEU A 42 21.52 -4.71 4.69
C LEU A 42 20.07 -5.19 4.77
N THR A 43 19.26 -4.89 3.76
CA THR A 43 17.85 -5.28 3.73
C THR A 43 17.62 -6.73 3.28
N TYR A 44 18.61 -7.41 2.69
CA TYR A 44 18.47 -8.78 2.17
C TYR A 44 18.07 -9.80 3.24
N SER A 45 18.60 -9.70 4.46
CA SER A 45 18.23 -10.62 5.55
C SER A 45 16.81 -10.34 6.05
N MET A 46 16.46 -9.05 6.14
CA MET A 46 15.18 -8.57 6.67
C MET A 46 14.02 -8.73 5.66
N SER A 47 14.32 -8.74 4.36
CA SER A 47 13.31 -8.89 3.28
C SER A 47 12.61 -10.24 3.28
N LYS A 48 13.17 -11.25 3.95
CA LYS A 48 12.55 -12.58 4.07
C LYS A 48 11.39 -12.61 5.06
N GLY A 49 11.33 -11.65 6.00
CA GLY A 49 10.33 -11.62 7.07
C GLY A 49 9.28 -10.51 6.94
N SER A 50 9.44 -9.58 6.00
CA SER A 50 8.53 -8.44 5.83
C SER A 50 8.36 -8.07 4.37
N LEU A 51 7.11 -7.90 3.93
CA LEU A 51 6.76 -7.47 2.58
C LEU A 51 7.26 -6.06 2.28
N ASN A 52 7.19 -5.14 3.24
CA ASN A 52 7.72 -3.78 3.10
C ASN A 52 9.23 -3.82 2.83
N VAL A 53 9.98 -4.57 3.64
CA VAL A 53 11.44 -4.67 3.46
C VAL A 53 11.79 -5.41 2.16
N LYS A 54 10.94 -6.33 1.70
CA LYS A 54 11.08 -6.96 0.38
C LYS A 54 10.88 -5.97 -0.76
N ALA A 55 9.89 -5.08 -0.66
CA ALA A 55 9.70 -4.02 -1.63
C ALA A 55 10.91 -3.07 -1.68
N ALA A 56 11.41 -2.63 -0.51
CA ALA A 56 12.62 -1.82 -0.40
C ALA A 56 13.86 -2.52 -0.98
N PHE A 57 14.03 -3.82 -0.73
CA PHE A 57 15.11 -4.61 -1.32
C PHE A 57 15.02 -4.65 -2.86
N ILE A 58 13.85 -4.95 -3.42
CA ILE A 58 13.64 -4.99 -4.87
C ILE A 58 13.88 -3.61 -5.50
N HIS A 59 13.48 -2.54 -4.82
CA HIS A 59 13.73 -1.16 -5.25
C HIS A 59 15.23 -0.86 -5.32
N ASN A 60 15.98 -1.11 -4.25
CA ASN A 60 17.44 -0.91 -4.23
C ASN A 60 18.16 -1.73 -5.31
N VAL A 61 17.69 -2.96 -5.57
CA VAL A 61 18.23 -3.79 -6.66
C VAL A 61 17.95 -3.17 -8.03
N SER A 62 16.75 -2.63 -8.26
CA SER A 62 16.40 -1.93 -9.50
C SER A 62 17.31 -0.72 -9.72
N ASP A 63 17.54 0.07 -8.68
CA ASP A 63 18.39 1.26 -8.75
C ASP A 63 19.87 0.90 -8.97
N ALA A 64 20.36 -0.18 -8.34
CA ALA A 64 21.69 -0.71 -8.62
C ALA A 64 21.85 -1.13 -10.09
N MET A 65 20.84 -1.78 -10.68
CA MET A 65 20.86 -2.14 -12.11
C MET A 65 20.84 -0.90 -13.01
N ALA A 66 20.05 0.12 -12.65
CA ALA A 66 20.02 1.39 -13.37
C ALA A 66 21.39 2.10 -13.31
N SER A 67 22.00 2.21 -12.13
CA SER A 67 23.32 2.78 -11.91
C SER A 67 24.39 2.04 -12.72
N ALA A 68 24.34 0.71 -12.79
CA ALA A 68 25.24 -0.08 -13.64
C ALA A 68 25.05 0.24 -15.14
N GLY A 69 23.82 0.43 -15.60
CA GLY A 69 23.51 0.87 -16.96
C GLY A 69 24.10 2.25 -17.28
N VAL A 70 24.02 3.20 -16.34
CA VAL A 70 24.61 4.54 -16.49
C VAL A 70 26.13 4.49 -16.54
N ILE A 71 26.77 3.64 -15.74
CA ILE A 71 28.23 3.45 -15.77
C ILE A 71 28.66 2.88 -17.14
N LEU A 72 27.97 1.86 -17.65
CA LEU A 72 28.24 1.29 -18.96
C LEU A 72 28.11 2.34 -20.07
N ALA A 73 27.05 3.14 -20.01
CA ALA A 73 26.82 4.23 -20.94
C ALA A 73 27.90 5.34 -20.86
N GLY A 74 28.24 5.80 -19.66
CA GLY A 74 29.30 6.78 -19.44
C GLY A 74 30.65 6.27 -19.95
N THR A 75 30.94 4.99 -19.75
CA THR A 75 32.16 4.34 -20.24
C THR A 75 32.20 4.34 -21.78
N LEU A 76 31.07 4.04 -22.44
CA LEU A 76 30.96 4.10 -23.90
C LEU A 76 31.15 5.53 -24.43
N ILE A 77 30.64 6.55 -23.73
CA ILE A 77 30.83 7.96 -24.10
C ILE A 77 32.33 8.33 -24.05
N VAL A 78 33.04 7.95 -22.99
CA VAL A 78 34.47 8.28 -22.81
C VAL A 78 35.36 7.56 -23.82
N LEU A 79 35.06 6.31 -24.19
CA LEU A 79 35.91 5.55 -25.14
C LEU A 79 35.65 5.89 -26.61
N TYR A 80 34.42 6.24 -26.98
CA TYR A 80 34.01 6.34 -28.39
C TYR A 80 33.57 7.74 -28.83
N ASP A 81 33.65 8.75 -27.95
CA ASP A 81 33.15 10.13 -28.19
C ASP A 81 31.72 10.12 -28.74
N PHE A 82 30.92 9.15 -28.29
CA PHE A 82 29.62 8.89 -28.87
C PHE A 82 28.58 9.83 -28.25
N TYR A 83 28.55 11.09 -28.72
CA TYR A 83 27.66 12.14 -28.22
C TYR A 83 26.17 11.78 -28.28
N LEU A 84 25.77 10.88 -29.18
CA LEU A 84 24.39 10.39 -29.25
C LEU A 84 24.02 9.50 -28.05
N ALA A 85 24.99 8.81 -27.42
CA ALA A 85 24.73 8.06 -26.20
C ALA A 85 24.32 8.97 -25.05
N ASP A 86 24.87 10.18 -24.93
CA ASP A 86 24.48 11.09 -23.86
C ASP A 86 23.00 11.50 -23.93
N LEU A 87 22.52 11.85 -25.12
CA LEU A 87 21.10 12.18 -25.34
C LEU A 87 20.21 10.99 -24.95
N ILE A 88 20.55 9.78 -25.41
CA ILE A 88 19.77 8.57 -25.12
C ILE A 88 19.76 8.30 -23.62
N VAL A 89 20.91 8.38 -22.96
CA VAL A 89 21.08 8.07 -21.55
C VAL A 89 20.34 9.07 -20.68
N THR A 90 20.45 10.37 -20.98
CA THR A 90 19.74 11.41 -20.24
C THR A 90 18.24 11.28 -20.42
N LEU A 91 17.75 10.95 -21.62
CA LEU A 91 16.34 10.67 -21.86
C LEU A 91 15.86 9.42 -21.11
N VAL A 92 16.65 8.35 -21.09
CA VAL A 92 16.34 7.11 -20.35
C VAL A 92 16.29 7.38 -18.85
N ILE A 93 17.30 8.05 -18.28
CA ILE A 93 17.33 8.40 -16.86
C ILE A 93 16.15 9.30 -16.51
N SER A 94 15.88 10.32 -17.33
CA SER A 94 14.77 11.24 -17.08
C SER A 94 13.41 10.52 -17.16
N GLY A 95 13.22 9.67 -18.16
CA GLY A 95 12.03 8.83 -18.29
C GLY A 95 11.85 7.90 -17.09
N TYR A 96 12.94 7.27 -16.62
CA TYR A 96 12.94 6.43 -15.42
C TYR A 96 12.54 7.22 -14.17
N ILE A 97 13.13 8.39 -13.94
CA ILE A 97 12.79 9.27 -12.80
C ILE A 97 11.31 9.69 -12.86
N LEU A 98 10.80 10.04 -14.04
CA LEU A 98 9.40 10.40 -14.22
C LEU A 98 8.48 9.22 -13.90
N TRP A 99 8.77 8.04 -14.45
CA TRP A 99 7.97 6.84 -14.21
C TRP A 99 7.96 6.43 -12.74
N GLN A 100 9.11 6.42 -12.07
CA GLN A 100 9.22 6.17 -10.63
C GLN A 100 8.38 7.15 -9.81
N GLY A 101 8.50 8.45 -10.11
CA GLY A 101 7.71 9.48 -9.44
C GLY A 101 6.20 9.29 -9.61
N PHE A 102 5.73 8.98 -10.82
CA PHE A 102 4.30 8.73 -11.06
C PHE A 102 3.80 7.46 -10.36
N SER A 103 4.60 6.40 -10.33
CA SER A 103 4.24 5.15 -9.64
C SER A 103 4.04 5.38 -8.14
N MET A 104 4.95 6.11 -7.49
CA MET A 104 4.86 6.41 -6.06
C MET A 104 3.65 7.27 -5.69
N ILE A 105 3.30 8.25 -6.52
CA ILE A 105 2.13 9.13 -6.30
C ILE A 105 0.84 8.32 -6.18
N SER A 106 0.65 7.31 -7.05
CA SER A 106 -0.57 6.50 -7.03
C SER A 106 -0.78 5.74 -5.71
N GLN A 107 0.30 5.25 -5.12
CA GLN A 107 0.26 4.54 -3.84
C GLN A 107 -0.03 5.51 -2.68
N SER A 108 0.63 6.67 -2.66
CA SER A 108 0.37 7.69 -1.64
C SER A 108 -1.05 8.23 -1.70
N ILE A 109 -1.60 8.46 -2.90
CA ILE A 109 -3.00 8.88 -3.07
C ILE A 109 -3.95 7.82 -2.53
N ARG A 110 -3.69 6.53 -2.79
CA ARG A 110 -4.54 5.44 -2.31
C ARG A 110 -4.61 5.38 -0.78
N ILE A 111 -3.47 5.55 -0.11
CA ILE A 111 -3.42 5.62 1.37
C ILE A 111 -4.14 6.88 1.87
N LEU A 112 -3.92 8.04 1.24
CA LEU A 112 -4.56 9.30 1.62
C LEU A 112 -6.08 9.31 1.37
N MET A 113 -6.57 8.52 0.42
CA MET A 113 -7.99 8.35 0.16
C MET A 113 -8.64 7.30 1.08
N GLU A 114 -7.91 6.77 2.08
CA GLU A 114 -8.39 5.74 3.03
C GLU A 114 -9.05 4.56 2.31
N SER A 115 -8.52 4.17 1.15
CA SER A 115 -9.14 3.12 0.34
C SER A 115 -9.17 1.80 1.10
N ALA A 116 -10.25 1.03 0.92
CA ALA A 116 -10.34 -0.32 1.47
C ALA A 116 -9.17 -1.21 0.98
N PRO A 117 -8.53 -1.97 1.88
CA PRO A 117 -7.44 -2.89 1.50
C PRO A 117 -7.97 -3.99 0.56
N GLU A 118 -7.33 -4.15 -0.61
CA GLU A 118 -7.76 -5.10 -1.66
C GLU A 118 -7.67 -6.57 -1.24
N ASP A 119 -6.86 -6.87 -0.23
CA ASP A 119 -6.59 -8.21 0.26
C ASP A 119 -7.48 -8.62 1.44
N LEU A 120 -8.42 -7.76 1.87
CA LEU A 120 -9.38 -8.07 2.91
C LEU A 120 -10.78 -8.32 2.31
N ASP A 121 -11.27 -9.55 2.49
CA ASP A 121 -12.65 -9.88 2.20
C ASP A 121 -13.56 -9.46 3.36
N LEU A 122 -14.29 -8.36 3.15
CA LEU A 122 -15.26 -7.82 4.10
C LEU A 122 -16.38 -8.80 4.43
N GLU A 123 -16.76 -9.69 3.50
CA GLU A 123 -17.82 -10.68 3.74
C GLU A 123 -17.35 -11.73 4.74
N THR A 124 -16.13 -12.25 4.55
CA THR A 124 -15.50 -13.21 5.46
C THR A 124 -15.27 -12.58 6.85
N LEU A 125 -14.85 -11.32 6.93
CA LEU A 125 -14.69 -10.59 8.19
C LEU A 125 -16.00 -10.47 8.96
N THR A 126 -17.06 -9.97 8.31
CA THR A 126 -18.40 -9.80 8.88
C THR A 126 -18.97 -11.11 9.41
N ARG A 127 -18.81 -12.20 8.64
CA ARG A 127 -19.24 -13.53 9.06
C ARG A 127 -18.50 -14.00 10.31
N SER A 128 -17.17 -13.85 10.32
CA SER A 128 -16.35 -14.32 11.44
C SER A 128 -16.63 -13.55 12.74
N ILE A 129 -16.91 -12.24 12.65
CA ILE A 129 -17.31 -11.45 13.82
C ILE A 129 -18.70 -11.86 14.33
N SER A 130 -19.62 -12.21 13.41
CA SER A 130 -20.96 -12.67 13.77
C SER A 130 -20.98 -14.07 14.40
N GLU A 131 -19.90 -14.84 14.28
CA GLU A 131 -19.72 -16.13 14.97
C GLU A 131 -19.21 -15.98 16.40
N ILE A 132 -18.79 -14.77 16.82
CA ILE A 132 -18.40 -14.50 18.20
C ILE A 132 -19.66 -14.55 19.07
N ALA A 133 -19.57 -15.23 20.21
CA ALA A 133 -20.68 -15.31 21.17
C ALA A 133 -21.24 -13.91 21.48
N ASP A 134 -22.54 -13.84 21.77
CA ASP A 134 -23.25 -12.61 22.17
C ASP A 134 -23.30 -11.49 21.09
N VAL A 135 -22.75 -11.73 19.90
CA VAL A 135 -22.89 -10.85 18.73
C VAL A 135 -24.07 -11.31 17.88
N GLN A 136 -25.08 -10.45 17.74
CA GLN A 136 -26.27 -10.73 16.95
C GLN A 136 -26.12 -10.29 15.49
N GLY A 137 -25.20 -9.36 15.21
CA GLY A 137 -24.89 -8.91 13.86
C GLY A 137 -23.85 -7.81 13.84
N ILE A 138 -23.38 -7.48 12.65
CA ILE A 138 -22.43 -6.39 12.39
C ILE A 138 -22.85 -5.67 11.11
N HIS A 139 -22.78 -4.35 11.10
CA HIS A 139 -23.08 -3.53 9.94
C HIS A 139 -22.25 -2.24 9.94
N HIS A 140 -22.39 -1.44 8.88
CA HIS A 140 -21.65 -0.18 8.68
C HIS A 140 -20.12 -0.36 8.81
N VAL A 141 -19.61 -1.48 8.28
CA VAL A 141 -18.20 -1.85 8.38
C VAL A 141 -17.37 -1.02 7.42
N HIS A 142 -16.50 -0.19 7.95
CA HIS A 142 -15.48 0.55 7.22
C HIS A 142 -14.11 0.08 7.64
N VAL A 143 -13.28 -0.27 6.67
CA VAL A 143 -11.89 -0.67 6.90
C VAL A 143 -10.99 0.15 6.00
N TRP A 144 -9.95 0.73 6.60
CA TRP A 144 -8.94 1.49 5.88
C TRP A 144 -7.53 1.10 6.31
N ALA A 145 -6.59 1.27 5.40
CA ALA A 145 -5.17 1.08 5.69
C ALA A 145 -4.59 2.37 6.30
N LEU A 146 -3.96 2.26 7.47
CA LEU A 146 -3.20 3.36 8.08
C LEU A 146 -1.79 3.44 7.50
N ASP A 147 -1.19 2.27 7.25
CA ASP A 147 0.08 2.09 6.55
C ASP A 147 0.10 0.74 5.82
N GLU A 148 1.27 0.34 5.30
CA GLU A 148 1.46 -0.91 4.57
C GLU A 148 1.19 -2.18 5.38
N SER A 149 1.14 -2.08 6.71
CA SER A 149 1.03 -3.20 7.64
C SER A 149 -0.09 -3.05 8.67
N HIS A 150 -0.54 -1.84 8.98
CA HIS A 150 -1.57 -1.58 9.99
C HIS A 150 -2.89 -1.14 9.36
N ARG A 151 -3.97 -1.70 9.88
CA ARG A 151 -5.34 -1.40 9.47
C ARG A 151 -6.14 -0.82 10.63
N ALA A 152 -7.10 0.00 10.26
CA ALA A 152 -8.13 0.51 11.15
C ALA A 152 -9.51 0.04 10.70
N LEU A 153 -10.40 -0.16 11.67
CA LEU A 153 -11.78 -0.58 11.44
C LEU A 153 -12.75 0.26 12.25
N GLU A 154 -13.86 0.61 11.63
CA GLU A 154 -15.05 1.15 12.27
C GLU A 154 -16.24 0.25 11.94
N ALA A 155 -17.01 -0.14 12.94
CA ALA A 155 -18.18 -1.00 12.74
C ALA A 155 -19.21 -0.83 13.86
N HIS A 156 -20.45 -1.12 13.52
CA HIS A 156 -21.57 -1.18 14.44
C HIS A 156 -21.86 -2.65 14.76
N ILE A 157 -21.79 -3.01 16.04
CA ILE A 157 -22.01 -4.35 16.54
C ILE A 157 -23.37 -4.39 17.24
N VAL A 158 -24.25 -5.26 16.76
CA VAL A 158 -25.55 -5.50 17.37
C VAL A 158 -25.40 -6.58 18.44
N ILE A 159 -25.82 -6.27 19.66
CA ILE A 159 -25.81 -7.19 20.80
C ILE A 159 -27.16 -7.17 21.51
N ASP A 160 -27.47 -8.21 22.26
CA ASP A 160 -28.64 -8.18 23.15
C ASP A 160 -28.38 -7.26 24.35
N GLU A 161 -29.47 -6.79 24.98
CA GLU A 161 -29.35 -5.97 26.19
C GLU A 161 -28.55 -6.70 27.26
N THR A 162 -27.42 -6.10 27.63
CA THR A 162 -26.47 -6.68 28.59
C THR A 162 -25.92 -5.59 29.50
N ASP A 163 -25.27 -6.00 30.60
CA ASP A 163 -24.64 -5.06 31.51
C ASP A 163 -23.30 -4.54 30.98
N LEU A 164 -22.81 -3.46 31.58
CA LEU A 164 -21.57 -2.80 31.16
C LEU A 164 -20.35 -3.73 31.25
N GLU A 165 -20.31 -4.63 32.24
CA GLU A 165 -19.21 -5.59 32.40
C GLU A 165 -19.17 -6.60 31.25
N SER A 166 -20.31 -7.21 30.89
CA SER A 166 -20.40 -8.13 29.75
C SER A 166 -20.09 -7.44 28.42
N LEU A 167 -20.52 -6.18 28.26
CA LEU A 167 -20.21 -5.39 27.06
C LEU A 167 -18.71 -5.16 26.90
N GLU A 168 -17.99 -4.86 27.99
CA GLU A 168 -16.53 -4.73 27.96
C GLU A 168 -15.84 -6.05 27.59
N GLU A 169 -16.33 -7.18 28.10
CA GLU A 169 -15.81 -8.50 27.73
C GLU A 169 -16.00 -8.82 26.26
N ILE A 170 -17.21 -8.61 25.72
CA ILE A 170 -17.52 -8.80 24.29
C ILE A 170 -16.60 -7.91 23.44
N LYS A 171 -16.50 -6.62 23.78
CA LYS A 171 -15.61 -5.67 23.10
C LYS A 171 -14.18 -6.16 23.07
N LYS A 172 -13.66 -6.66 24.19
CA LYS A 172 -12.30 -7.19 24.28
C LYS A 172 -12.11 -8.42 23.39
N ARG A 173 -13.05 -9.36 23.39
CA ARG A 173 -12.99 -10.55 22.51
C ARG A 173 -12.95 -10.17 21.03
N ILE A 174 -13.80 -9.22 20.61
CA ILE A 174 -13.82 -8.75 19.22
C ILE A 174 -12.49 -8.08 18.86
N LYS A 175 -11.98 -7.18 19.70
CA LYS A 175 -10.69 -6.50 19.45
C LYS A 175 -9.52 -7.48 19.36
N ASP A 176 -9.49 -8.46 20.24
CA ASP A 176 -8.47 -9.51 20.25
C ASP A 176 -8.54 -10.37 18.97
N PHE A 177 -9.74 -10.73 18.52
CA PHE A 177 -9.95 -11.46 17.28
C PHE A 177 -9.46 -10.65 16.07
N LEU A 178 -9.88 -9.39 15.96
CA LEU A 178 -9.48 -8.46 14.90
C LEU A 178 -7.96 -8.28 14.82
N MET A 179 -7.29 -8.20 15.97
CA MET A 179 -5.83 -8.07 16.03
C MET A 179 -5.13 -9.36 15.58
N ARG A 180 -5.59 -10.52 16.03
CA ARG A 180 -4.91 -11.82 15.76
C ARG A 180 -5.14 -12.34 14.35
N GLU A 181 -6.37 -12.27 13.84
CA GLU A 181 -6.74 -12.89 12.56
C GLU A 181 -6.61 -11.92 11.39
N HIS A 182 -6.81 -10.60 11.62
CA HIS A 182 -6.88 -9.60 10.55
C HIS A 182 -5.86 -8.47 10.65
N ASN A 183 -4.97 -8.51 11.65
CA ASN A 183 -3.94 -7.50 11.93
C ASN A 183 -4.50 -6.05 12.05
N ILE A 184 -5.70 -5.92 12.61
CA ILE A 184 -6.36 -4.64 12.84
C ILE A 184 -6.05 -4.18 14.27
N HIS A 185 -5.19 -3.17 14.39
CA HIS A 185 -4.71 -2.66 15.69
C HIS A 185 -5.56 -1.51 16.22
N HIS A 186 -6.21 -0.77 15.33
CA HIS A 186 -7.10 0.33 15.68
C HIS A 186 -8.53 -0.05 15.32
N SER A 187 -9.42 -0.10 16.30
CA SER A 187 -10.84 -0.42 16.08
C SER A 187 -11.76 0.43 16.93
N THR A 188 -12.70 1.10 16.27
CA THR A 188 -13.83 1.81 16.85
C THR A 188 -15.05 0.93 16.67
N LEU A 189 -15.64 0.50 17.78
CA LEU A 189 -16.81 -0.38 17.80
C LEU A 189 -17.93 0.36 18.52
N GLU A 190 -19.01 0.64 17.79
CA GLU A 190 -20.25 1.15 18.35
C GLU A 190 -21.17 -0.03 18.66
N PHE A 191 -21.75 -0.07 19.87
CA PHE A 191 -22.59 -1.18 20.31
C PHE A 191 -24.05 -0.73 20.29
N GLU A 192 -24.87 -1.44 19.54
CA GLU A 192 -26.29 -1.17 19.39
C GLU A 192 -27.11 -2.34 19.96
N PRO A 193 -28.20 -2.05 20.70
CA PRO A 193 -29.10 -3.09 21.17
C PRO A 193 -29.93 -3.67 20.02
N THR A 194 -30.24 -4.96 20.07
CA THR A 194 -31.09 -5.67 19.09
C THR A 194 -32.44 -4.97 18.83
N ALA A 195 -32.96 -4.21 19.80
CA ALA A 195 -34.20 -3.45 19.69
C ALA A 195 -34.16 -2.32 18.64
N ASP A 196 -32.97 -1.80 18.27
CA ASP A 196 -32.83 -0.66 17.33
C ASP A 196 -32.72 -1.08 15.86
N ARG A 197 -32.76 -2.39 15.57
CA ARG A 197 -32.75 -2.95 14.19
C ARG A 197 -33.84 -2.40 13.27
N GLY A 198 -34.91 -1.81 13.83
CA GLY A 198 -36.05 -1.29 13.08
C GLY A 198 -36.03 0.21 12.78
N ASN A 199 -35.10 1.00 13.35
CA ASN A 199 -35.17 2.46 13.31
C ASN A 199 -34.09 3.12 12.45
N HIS A 200 -33.02 2.39 12.11
CA HIS A 200 -32.03 2.83 11.14
C HIS A 200 -32.35 2.24 9.76
N GLN A 201 -32.89 3.09 8.88
CA GLN A 201 -33.11 2.77 7.48
C GLN A 201 -31.73 2.60 6.80
N CYS A 202 -31.17 1.41 6.91
CA CYS A 202 -29.95 1.03 6.19
C CYS A 202 -30.32 0.86 4.71
N PRO A 203 -29.68 1.59 3.78
CA PRO A 203 -29.85 1.37 2.35
C PRO A 203 -29.51 -0.08 1.96
N ASP A 204 -30.24 -0.66 1.02
CA ASP A 204 -30.13 -2.08 0.61
C ASP A 204 -28.75 -2.47 0.01
N GLU A 205 -27.81 -1.52 -0.12
CA GLU A 205 -26.46 -1.71 -0.67
C GLU A 205 -25.40 -2.14 0.37
N TRP A 206 -25.75 -2.19 1.66
CA TRP A 206 -24.80 -2.61 2.71
C TRP A 206 -24.82 -4.13 2.93
N VAL A 207 -23.66 -4.77 2.68
CA VAL A 207 -23.46 -6.21 2.95
C VAL A 207 -23.71 -6.49 4.44
N GLY A 208 -24.70 -7.36 4.73
CA GLY A 208 -25.04 -7.79 6.09
C GLY A 208 -26.37 -7.24 6.62
N CYS A 209 -26.99 -6.26 5.97
CA CYS A 209 -28.32 -5.76 6.34
C CYS A 209 -29.44 -6.54 5.65
N GLY A 210 -29.42 -7.88 5.76
CA GLY A 210 -30.45 -8.75 5.20
C GLY A 210 -31.54 -9.06 6.21
N THR A 211 -32.72 -8.46 6.05
CA THR A 211 -33.98 -8.84 6.74
C THR A 211 -34.54 -10.20 6.27
N GLY A 212 -33.73 -11.08 5.67
CA GLY A 212 -34.22 -12.21 4.87
C GLY A 212 -33.62 -13.59 5.13
N ALA A 213 -32.90 -13.83 6.24
CA ALA A 213 -32.26 -15.14 6.47
C ALA A 213 -32.85 -15.98 7.61
N LEU A 214 -33.90 -15.54 8.31
CA LEU A 214 -34.47 -16.28 9.45
C LEU A 214 -35.99 -16.50 9.40
N SER A 215 -36.68 -16.16 8.31
CA SER A 215 -38.14 -16.43 8.17
C SER A 215 -38.51 -17.60 7.25
N GLU A 216 -37.55 -18.27 6.60
CA GLU A 216 -37.84 -19.41 5.70
C GLU A 216 -37.50 -20.79 6.27
N ILE A 217 -37.02 -20.91 7.51
CA ILE A 217 -36.70 -22.21 8.13
C ILE A 217 -37.85 -22.78 8.99
N ASP A 218 -38.90 -21.99 9.30
CA ASP A 218 -39.98 -22.43 10.21
C ASP A 218 -41.36 -22.63 9.54
N ALA A 219 -41.37 -22.92 8.22
CA ALA A 219 -42.61 -23.21 7.48
C ALA A 219 -42.63 -24.58 6.75
N GLN A 220 -41.72 -25.51 7.11
CA GLN A 220 -41.81 -26.92 6.70
C GLN A 220 -41.29 -27.87 7.80
N HIS A 221 -42.02 -27.95 8.92
CA HIS A 221 -42.36 -29.21 9.60
C HIS A 221 -43.45 -29.01 10.65
#